data_AF-A0A9D4S418-F1
#
_entry.id   AF-A0A9D4S418-F1
#
_cell.length_a   1.000
_cell.length_b   1.000
_cell.length_c   1.000
_cell.angle_alpha   90.00
_cell.angle_beta   90.00
_cell.angle_gamma   90.00
#
_symmetry.space_group_name_H-M   'P 1'
#
loop_
_entity.id
_entity.type
_entity.pdbx_description
1 polymer ?
#
loop_
_entity_poly.entity_id
_entity_poly.type
_entity_poly.pdbx_seq_one_letter_code
_entity_poly.pdbx_strand_id
1 'polypeptide(L)'
;MVKEEGITVYRASRMFNVPERTLRDRFIGRVDPDLCVMGKLPLLDQLEEAKLVNHFKRMADLGYGYTQQECIDVASEFAVQLGKRTKDKSLSMKWMKGFLKRWPEMRVTKPRALEFARAKMASEVVVMTYFDHLETCLQRKKSVG
;
A
#
# COMPACT_ATOMS: atom_id res chain seq x y z
N MET A 1 9.51 19.44 -26.74
CA MET A 1 8.13 20.00 -26.88
C MET A 1 8.19 21.23 -27.80
N VAL A 2 7.10 21.60 -28.45
CA VAL A 2 6.97 22.65 -29.50
C VAL A 2 7.62 24.01 -29.16
N LYS A 3 7.99 24.27 -27.89
CA LYS A 3 8.74 25.46 -27.45
C LYS A 3 10.17 25.56 -27.99
N GLU A 4 10.86 24.45 -28.29
CA GLU A 4 12.31 24.50 -28.53
C GLU A 4 12.73 24.54 -30.01
N GLU A 5 11.88 24.11 -30.94
CA GLU A 5 12.27 23.92 -32.36
C GLU A 5 11.62 24.91 -33.35
N GLY A 6 10.87 25.92 -32.87
CA GLY A 6 10.22 26.90 -33.76
C GLY A 6 9.14 26.33 -34.71
N ILE A 7 8.69 25.10 -34.44
CA ILE A 7 7.67 24.39 -35.23
C ILE A 7 6.28 24.91 -34.82
N THR A 8 5.37 25.11 -35.79
CA THR A 8 3.99 25.49 -35.48
C THR A 8 3.21 24.33 -34.86
N VAL A 9 2.21 24.64 -34.02
CA VAL A 9 1.33 23.63 -33.38
C VAL A 9 0.69 22.70 -34.44
N TYR A 10 0.32 23.26 -35.59
CA TYR A 10 -0.20 22.50 -36.74
C TYR A 10 0.81 21.52 -37.33
N ARG A 11 2.06 21.95 -37.56
CA ARG A 11 3.11 21.09 -38.10
C ARG A 11 3.47 19.97 -37.12
N ALA A 12 3.51 20.28 -35.83
CA ALA A 12 3.66 19.28 -34.77
C ALA A 12 2.48 18.27 -34.74
N SER A 13 1.24 18.74 -34.95
CA SER A 13 0.06 17.87 -35.03
C SER A 13 0.19 16.81 -36.12
N ARG A 14 0.67 17.20 -37.31
CA ARG A 14 0.87 16.29 -38.45
C ARG A 14 2.05 15.36 -38.26
N MET A 15 3.14 15.85 -37.66
CA MET A 15 4.34 15.04 -37.41
C MET A 15 4.12 13.96 -36.33
N PHE A 16 3.44 14.31 -35.24
CA PHE A 16 3.23 13.40 -34.09
C PHE A 16 1.86 12.72 -34.09
N ASN A 17 1.02 13.00 -35.09
CA ASN A 17 -0.35 12.49 -35.20
C ASN A 17 -1.19 12.72 -33.92
N VAL A 18 -1.00 13.87 -33.28
CA VAL A 18 -1.75 14.33 -32.10
C VAL A 18 -2.68 15.46 -32.54
N PRO A 19 -3.97 15.48 -32.17
CA PRO A 19 -4.88 16.55 -32.54
C PRO A 19 -4.34 17.94 -32.16
N GLU A 20 -4.39 18.88 -33.09
CA GLU A 20 -3.88 20.24 -32.90
C GLU A 20 -4.47 20.91 -31.66
N ARG A 21 -5.77 20.68 -31.38
CA ARG A 21 -6.45 21.19 -30.19
C ARG A 21 -5.77 20.74 -28.89
N THR A 22 -5.41 19.46 -28.79
CA THR A 22 -4.71 18.91 -27.61
C THR A 22 -3.34 19.55 -27.43
N LEU A 23 -2.61 19.75 -28.53
CA LEU A 23 -1.31 20.43 -28.49
C LEU A 23 -1.46 21.90 -28.10
N ARG A 24 -2.49 22.58 -28.62
CA ARG A 24 -2.80 23.98 -28.33
C ARG A 24 -3.22 24.18 -26.86
N ASP A 25 -4.07 23.30 -26.34
CA ASP A 25 -4.49 23.35 -24.93
C ASP A 25 -3.31 23.12 -23.96
N ARG A 26 -2.35 22.24 -24.32
CA ARG A 26 -1.08 22.09 -23.59
C ARG A 26 -0.14 23.29 -23.75
N PHE A 27 -0.09 23.88 -24.95
CA PHE A 27 0.75 25.04 -25.24
C PHE A 27 0.31 26.30 -24.50
N ILE A 28 -1.00 26.54 -24.39
CA ILE A 28 -1.60 27.68 -23.68
C ILE A 28 -1.59 27.44 -22.14
N GLY A 29 -1.28 26.22 -21.69
CA GLY A 29 -1.27 25.86 -20.27
C GLY A 29 -2.65 25.58 -19.68
N ARG A 30 -3.68 25.36 -20.52
CA ARG A 30 -5.00 24.88 -20.04
C ARG A 30 -4.91 23.46 -19.51
N VAL A 31 -4.00 22.67 -20.07
CA VAL A 31 -3.65 21.34 -19.58
C VAL A 31 -2.18 21.39 -19.25
N ASP A 32 -1.87 21.18 -17.98
CA ASP A 32 -0.49 21.12 -17.53
C ASP A 32 0.20 19.93 -18.24
N PRO A 33 1.22 20.16 -19.08
CA PRO A 33 1.85 19.12 -19.87
C PRO A 33 2.47 18.01 -19.00
N ASP A 34 2.82 18.32 -17.76
CA ASP A 34 3.43 17.39 -16.81
C ASP A 34 2.39 16.65 -15.94
N LEU A 35 1.16 17.16 -15.84
CA LEU A 35 0.06 16.53 -15.07
C LEU A 35 -0.83 15.64 -15.95
N CYS A 36 -0.28 14.99 -16.97
CA CYS A 36 -1.03 14.07 -17.80
C CYS A 36 -1.35 12.78 -17.01
N VAL A 37 -2.37 12.84 -16.13
CA VAL A 37 -2.82 11.70 -15.34
C VAL A 37 -3.58 10.74 -16.24
N MET A 38 -2.87 9.73 -16.75
CA MET A 38 -3.49 8.67 -17.54
C MET A 38 -4.18 7.68 -16.59
N GLY A 39 -5.51 7.79 -16.48
CA GLY A 39 -6.35 6.84 -15.75
C GLY A 39 -6.84 7.33 -14.38
N LYS A 40 -7.48 6.43 -13.62
CA LYS A 40 -7.98 6.75 -12.27
C LYS A 40 -6.81 6.90 -11.30
N LEU A 41 -6.85 7.97 -10.51
CA LEU A 41 -5.95 8.16 -9.38
C LEU A 41 -6.03 6.96 -8.42
N PRO A 42 -4.90 6.54 -7.83
CA PRO A 42 -4.89 5.49 -6.83
C PRO A 42 -5.77 5.89 -5.63
N LEU A 43 -6.41 4.89 -4.99
CA LEU A 43 -7.31 5.13 -3.85
C LEU A 43 -6.59 5.84 -2.70
N LEU A 44 -5.36 5.37 -2.42
CA LEU A 44 -4.47 5.99 -1.46
C LEU A 44 -3.48 6.88 -2.20
N ASP A 45 -3.28 8.08 -1.67
CA ASP A 45 -2.32 9.03 -2.21
C ASP A 45 -0.89 8.59 -1.86
N GLN A 46 0.11 9.11 -2.56
CA GLN A 46 1.50 8.71 -2.37
C GLN A 46 1.99 8.93 -0.93
N LEU A 47 1.53 9.99 -0.26
CA LEU A 47 1.85 10.25 1.15
C LEU A 47 1.22 9.23 2.11
N GLU A 48 0.02 8.76 1.79
CA GLU A 48 -0.69 7.75 2.57
C GLU A 48 -0.06 6.37 2.38
N GLU A 49 0.31 6.04 1.14
CA GLU A 49 1.06 4.84 0.82
C GLU A 49 2.44 4.82 1.50
N ALA A 50 3.12 5.96 1.59
CA ALA A 50 4.39 6.07 2.29
C ALA A 50 4.28 5.75 3.80
N LYS A 51 3.16 6.13 4.44
CA LYS A 51 2.89 5.76 5.85
C LYS A 51 2.74 4.25 6.00
N LEU A 52 2.03 3.60 5.08
CA LEU A 52 1.90 2.13 5.06
C LEU A 52 3.26 1.46 4.84
N VAL A 53 4.08 1.96 3.91
CA VAL A 53 5.43 1.44 3.66
C VAL A 53 6.29 1.51 4.91
N ASN A 54 6.29 2.64 5.63
CA ASN A 54 7.04 2.80 6.86
C ASN A 54 6.54 1.88 7.97
N HIS A 55 5.22 1.68 8.08
CA HIS A 55 4.65 0.70 9.00
C HIS A 55 5.13 -0.72 8.70
N PHE A 56 5.06 -1.16 7.45
CA PHE A 56 5.52 -2.49 7.05
C PHE A 56 7.03 -2.68 7.25
N LYS A 57 7.86 -1.67 6.97
CA LYS A 57 9.31 -1.70 7.25
C LYS A 57 9.57 -1.88 8.74
N ARG A 58 8.93 -1.07 9.59
CA ARG A 58 9.08 -1.17 11.04
C ARG A 58 8.66 -2.53 11.58
N MET A 59 7.57 -3.10 11.07
CA MET A 59 7.13 -4.43 11.48
C MET A 59 8.10 -5.52 11.00
N ALA A 60 8.65 -5.39 9.80
CA ALA A 60 9.68 -6.29 9.30
C ALA A 60 10.97 -6.23 10.16
N ASP A 61 11.38 -5.03 10.61
CA ASP A 61 12.52 -4.85 11.51
C ASP A 61 12.28 -5.51 12.89
N LEU A 62 11.02 -5.55 13.33
CA LEU A 62 10.58 -6.26 14.54
C LEU A 62 10.45 -7.79 14.34
N GLY A 63 10.77 -8.31 13.14
CA GLY A 63 10.66 -9.73 12.79
C GLY A 63 9.25 -10.15 12.36
N TYR A 64 8.31 -9.22 12.23
CA TYR A 64 6.95 -9.46 11.76
C TYR A 64 6.86 -9.23 10.25
N GLY A 65 7.01 -10.31 9.49
CA GLY A 65 6.72 -10.30 8.05
C GLY A 65 5.23 -10.42 7.77
N TYR A 66 4.69 -9.53 6.94
CA TYR A 66 3.33 -9.62 6.45
C TYR A 66 3.25 -10.42 5.14
N THR A 67 2.19 -11.18 4.99
CA THR A 67 1.77 -11.74 3.70
C THR A 67 1.08 -10.67 2.85
N GLN A 68 0.94 -10.94 1.55
CA GLN A 68 0.26 -9.99 0.66
C GLN A 68 -1.19 -9.73 1.06
N GLN A 69 -1.89 -10.73 1.63
CA GLN A 69 -3.27 -10.57 2.09
C GLN A 69 -3.32 -9.73 3.36
N GLU A 70 -2.44 -9.96 4.33
CA GLU A 70 -2.40 -9.12 5.54
C GLU A 70 -2.04 -7.66 5.22
N CYS A 71 -1.14 -7.42 4.26
CA CYS A 71 -0.90 -6.06 3.77
C CYS A 71 -2.17 -5.42 3.19
N ILE A 72 -2.99 -6.19 2.47
CA ILE A 72 -4.27 -5.73 1.93
C ILE A 72 -5.26 -5.43 3.07
N ASP A 73 -5.31 -6.27 4.09
CA ASP A 73 -6.20 -6.10 5.24
C ASP A 73 -5.83 -4.84 6.02
N VAL A 74 -4.55 -4.67 6.37
CA VAL A 74 -4.03 -3.46 7.03
C VAL A 74 -4.29 -2.21 6.19
N ALA A 75 -4.04 -2.26 4.89
CA ALA A 75 -4.33 -1.14 4.00
C ALA A 75 -5.83 -0.86 3.88
N SER A 76 -6.68 -1.88 3.99
CA SER A 76 -8.14 -1.73 3.89
C SER A 76 -8.68 -1.06 5.14
N GLU A 77 -8.19 -1.47 6.31
CA GLU A 77 -8.50 -0.81 7.57
C GLU A 77 -8.02 0.65 7.57
N PHE A 78 -6.81 0.91 7.08
CA PHE A 78 -6.30 2.27 6.95
C PHE A 78 -7.15 3.13 6.00
N ALA A 79 -7.62 2.57 4.88
CA ALA A 79 -8.51 3.27 3.96
C ALA A 79 -9.90 3.57 4.57
N VAL A 80 -10.39 2.70 5.45
CA VAL A 80 -11.63 2.92 6.22
C VAL A 80 -11.42 4.03 7.26
N GLN A 81 -10.29 4.03 7.98
CA GLN A 81 -9.95 5.07 8.94
C GLN A 81 -9.85 6.46 8.30
N LEU A 82 -9.35 6.53 7.06
CA LEU A 82 -9.29 7.76 6.27
C LEU A 82 -10.65 8.17 5.66
N GLY A 83 -11.72 7.38 5.85
CA GLY A 83 -13.03 7.64 5.27
C GLY A 83 -13.10 7.45 3.75
N LYS A 84 -12.06 6.90 3.12
CA LYS A 84 -12.00 6.67 1.67
C LYS A 84 -12.74 5.43 1.21
N ARG A 85 -13.10 4.55 2.15
CA ARG A 85 -13.77 3.29 1.86
C ARG A 85 -14.66 2.82 3.01
N THR A 86 -15.66 2.02 2.70
CA THR A 86 -16.51 1.33 3.68
C THR A 86 -15.93 -0.03 4.06
N LYS A 87 -16.21 -0.50 5.28
CA LYS A 87 -15.71 -1.78 5.81
C LYS A 87 -16.08 -2.99 4.93
N ASP A 88 -17.21 -2.94 4.25
CA ASP A 88 -17.69 -4.04 3.41
C ASP A 88 -16.88 -4.26 2.12
N LYS A 89 -16.00 -3.31 1.77
CA LYS A 89 -15.22 -3.37 0.53
C LYS A 89 -13.74 -3.34 0.86
N SER A 90 -13.12 -4.52 0.98
CA SER A 90 -11.66 -4.63 1.12
C SER A 90 -10.92 -4.29 -0.18
N LEU A 91 -9.66 -3.88 -0.06
CA LEU A 91 -8.74 -3.73 -1.19
C LEU A 91 -8.54 -5.06 -1.90
N SER A 92 -8.31 -4.99 -3.21
CA SER A 92 -8.16 -6.20 -4.02
C SER A 92 -6.67 -6.51 -4.24
N MET A 93 -6.38 -7.76 -4.60
CA MET A 93 -5.04 -8.15 -5.08
C MET A 93 -4.55 -7.28 -6.25
N LYS A 94 -5.45 -6.70 -7.05
CA LYS A 94 -5.09 -5.75 -8.11
C LYS A 94 -4.51 -4.46 -7.56
N TRP A 95 -5.07 -3.94 -6.46
CA TRP A 95 -4.49 -2.80 -5.77
C TRP A 95 -3.10 -3.12 -5.25
N MET A 96 -2.91 -4.29 -4.62
CA MET A 96 -1.62 -4.72 -4.10
C MET A 96 -0.54 -4.82 -5.18
N LYS A 97 -0.87 -5.39 -6.35
CA LYS A 97 0.06 -5.39 -7.51
C LYS A 97 0.43 -3.98 -7.95
N GLY A 98 -0.53 -3.06 -7.97
CA GLY A 98 -0.27 -1.66 -8.30
C GLY A 98 0.59 -0.95 -7.25
N PHE A 99 0.35 -1.23 -5.98
CA PHE A 99 1.10 -0.71 -4.84
C PHE A 99 2.57 -1.15 -4.89
N LEU A 100 2.84 -2.44 -5.11
CA LEU A 100 4.21 -2.96 -5.27
C LEU A 100 4.91 -2.42 -6.53
N LYS A 101 4.15 -2.07 -7.58
CA LYS A 101 4.72 -1.40 -8.76
C LYS A 101 5.15 0.04 -8.46
N ARG A 102 4.43 0.75 -7.58
CA ARG A 102 4.78 2.11 -7.13
C ARG A 102 5.91 2.11 -6.11
N TRP A 103 5.99 1.08 -5.27
CA TRP A 103 6.96 0.93 -4.18
C TRP A 103 7.82 -0.33 -4.36
N PRO A 104 8.71 -0.37 -5.37
CA PRO A 104 9.50 -1.56 -5.72
C PRO A 104 10.51 -1.97 -4.65
N GLU A 105 10.89 -1.06 -3.74
CA GLU A 105 11.73 -1.39 -2.59
C GLU A 105 11.02 -2.30 -1.58
N MET A 106 9.68 -2.32 -1.61
CA MET A 106 8.91 -3.18 -0.73
C MET A 106 8.88 -4.60 -1.28
N ARG A 107 9.78 -5.44 -0.77
CA ARG A 107 9.76 -6.87 -1.05
C ARG A 107 8.89 -7.56 -0.02
N VAL A 108 7.69 -8.00 -0.43
CA VAL A 108 6.88 -8.89 0.39
C VAL A 108 7.54 -10.27 0.37
N THR A 109 8.39 -10.52 1.36
CA THR A 109 9.05 -11.81 1.54
C THR A 109 8.07 -12.70 2.30
N LYS A 110 7.77 -13.89 1.76
CA LYS A 110 6.98 -14.87 2.50
C LYS A 110 7.76 -15.20 3.79
N PRO A 111 7.20 -14.91 4.97
CA PRO A 111 7.89 -15.26 6.21
C PRO A 111 8.01 -16.79 6.28
N ARG A 112 9.14 -17.30 6.78
CA ARG A 112 9.30 -18.73 7.03
C ARG A 112 8.23 -19.16 8.04
N ALA A 113 7.55 -20.28 7.79
CA ALA A 113 6.37 -20.69 8.56
C ALA A 113 6.60 -20.70 10.09
N LEU A 114 7.79 -21.12 10.54
CA LEU A 114 8.16 -21.16 11.95
C LEU A 114 8.36 -19.76 12.57
N GLU A 115 9.04 -18.87 11.84
CA GLU A 115 9.30 -17.49 12.27
C GLU A 115 7.98 -16.72 12.37
N PHE A 116 7.09 -16.91 11.40
CA PHE A 116 5.74 -16.35 11.40
C PHE A 116 4.92 -16.81 12.61
N ALA A 117 4.92 -18.11 12.89
CA ALA A 117 4.21 -18.67 14.04
C ALA A 117 4.76 -18.11 15.36
N ARG A 118 6.08 -18.02 15.51
CA ARG A 118 6.72 -17.45 16.71
C ARG A 118 6.36 -15.99 16.91
N ALA A 119 6.46 -15.17 15.86
CA ALA A 119 6.13 -13.75 15.92
C ALA A 119 4.66 -13.56 16.33
N LYS A 120 3.73 -14.28 15.70
CA LYS A 120 2.30 -14.21 16.02
C LYS A 120 1.99 -14.63 17.47
N MET A 121 2.67 -15.67 17.96
CA MET A 121 2.54 -16.14 19.35
C MET A 121 3.16 -15.18 20.37
N ALA A 122 4.11 -14.33 19.96
CA ALA A 122 4.74 -13.33 20.82
C ALA A 122 3.93 -12.03 20.96
N SER A 123 2.69 -11.96 20.44
CA SER A 123 1.80 -10.83 20.70
C SER A 123 1.39 -10.77 22.17
N GLU A 124 1.27 -9.56 22.72
CA GLU A 124 0.96 -9.33 24.14
C GLU A 124 -0.28 -10.13 24.60
N VAL A 125 -1.36 -10.11 23.83
CA VAL A 125 -2.58 -10.85 24.13
C VAL A 125 -2.33 -12.35 24.25
N VAL A 126 -1.57 -12.93 23.31
CA VAL A 126 -1.29 -14.37 23.31
C VAL A 126 -0.35 -14.75 24.45
N VAL A 127 0.63 -13.91 24.74
CA VAL A 127 1.57 -14.11 25.85
C VAL A 127 0.82 -14.05 27.19
N MET A 128 -0.06 -13.07 27.40
CA MET A 128 -0.86 -12.96 28.62
C MET A 128 -1.80 -14.16 28.78
N THR A 129 -2.51 -14.55 27.71
CA THR A 129 -3.41 -15.71 27.73
C THR A 129 -2.66 -17.00 28.10
N TYR A 130 -1.42 -17.16 27.63
CA TYR A 130 -0.58 -18.29 28.03
C TYR A 130 -0.30 -18.29 29.53
N PHE A 131 0.07 -17.14 30.10
CA PHE A 131 0.35 -17.03 31.53
C PHE A 131 -0.91 -17.20 32.40
N ASP A 132 -2.07 -16.72 31.95
CA ASP A 132 -3.36 -16.94 32.62
C ASP A 132 -3.71 -18.44 32.70
N HIS A 133 -3.53 -19.16 31.58
CA HIS A 133 -3.73 -20.61 31.54
C HIS A 133 -2.71 -21.34 32.43
N LEU A 134 -1.45 -20.90 32.43
CA LEU A 134 -0.40 -21.47 33.26
C LEU A 134 -0.74 -21.30 34.75
N GLU A 135 -1.16 -20.11 35.16
CA GLU A 135 -1.59 -19.83 36.53
C GLU A 135 -2.76 -20.72 36.95
N THR A 136 -3.77 -20.85 36.08
CA THR A 136 -4.93 -21.73 36.30
C THR A 136 -4.49 -23.18 36.54
N CYS A 137 -3.57 -23.70 35.72
CA CYS A 137 -3.03 -25.06 35.88
C CYS A 137 -2.23 -25.22 37.18
N LEU A 138 -1.45 -24.22 37.58
CA LEU A 138 -0.66 -24.24 38.81
C LEU A 138 -1.57 -24.19 40.06
N GLN A 139 -2.60 -23.35 40.05
CA GLN A 139 -3.57 -23.26 41.15
C GLN A 139 -4.35 -24.57 41.33
N ARG A 140 -4.74 -25.22 40.23
CA ARG A 140 -5.39 -26.55 40.26
C ARG A 140 -4.52 -27.64 40.90
N LYS A 141 -3.19 -27.59 40.74
CA LYS A 141 -2.29 -28.55 41.38
C LYS A 141 -2.03 -28.26 42.85
N LYS A 142 -2.17 -27.01 43.30
CA LYS A 142 -2.00 -26.62 44.71
C LYS A 142 -3.19 -27.00 45.60
N SER A 143 -4.39 -27.20 45.04
CA SER A 143 -5.59 -27.57 45.81
C SER A 143 -5.75 -29.08 46.04
N VAL A 144 -4.84 -29.90 45.51
CA VAL A 144 -4.87 -31.38 45.60
C VAL A 144 -3.69 -31.91 46.45
N GLY A 145 -2.98 -31.02 47.16
CA GLY A 145 -1.90 -31.34 48.09
C GLY A 145 -2.28 -31.09 49.53
#